data_AF-A0AAV9NQF1-F1
#
_entry.id   AF-A0AAV9NQF1-F1
#
_cell.length_a   1.000
_cell.length_b   1.000
_cell.length_c   1.000
_cell.angle_alpha   90.00
_cell.angle_beta   90.00
_cell.angle_gamma   90.00
#
_symmetry.space_group_name_H-M   'P 1'
#
loop_
_entity.id
_entity.type
_entity.pdbx_description
1 polymer ?
#
loop_
_entity_poly.entity_id
_entity_poly.type
_entity_poly.pdbx_seq_one_letter_code
_entity_poly.pdbx_strand_id
1 'polypeptide(L)'
;MGASSSKVASKAAGAASRRQYPSTSSILNSTPSTTQSPSQPVVLQTAVKPATAAQVHPNPVSHPPSEQKSEHIDLDGRDPHFGSALRKIGVAKPVSETKPHEDAFPTSSRPMNSGQNIFPSTKNNPAILLVQAREKFGKQFEVEVDSRGRAGFAGRTLLSAKEIKEVFTLRDDGAKLPQQVEKELRLKPGILEQLAPQGVVANA
;
A
#
# COMPACT_ATOMS: atom_id res chain seq x y z
N MET A 1 -17.30 16.23 -59.13
CA MET A 1 -17.53 15.93 -57.70
C MET A 1 -17.12 14.48 -57.46
N GLY A 2 -16.13 14.05 -56.71
CA GLY A 2 -14.98 14.62 -56.00
C GLY A 2 -14.12 13.40 -55.61
N ALA A 3 -12.81 13.42 -55.89
CA ALA A 3 -11.89 12.36 -55.48
C ALA A 3 -11.52 12.58 -54.01
N SER A 4 -11.72 11.57 -53.15
CA SER A 4 -11.30 11.61 -51.75
C SER A 4 -10.18 10.61 -51.48
N SER A 5 -9.10 11.19 -51.02
CA SER A 5 -7.76 10.68 -50.81
C SER A 5 -7.62 9.91 -49.50
N SER A 6 -6.78 8.87 -49.54
CA SER A 6 -5.67 8.59 -48.61
C SER A 6 -5.91 8.72 -47.09
N LYS A 7 -5.83 7.59 -46.38
CA LYS A 7 -5.19 7.54 -45.05
C LYS A 7 -4.09 6.49 -45.03
N VAL A 8 -2.86 6.98 -45.00
CA VAL A 8 -1.61 6.25 -44.83
C VAL A 8 -1.51 5.80 -43.38
N ALA A 9 -1.30 4.51 -43.14
CA ALA A 9 -0.93 3.97 -41.83
C ALA A 9 0.54 4.34 -41.54
N SER A 10 0.76 5.30 -40.64
CA SER A 10 2.10 5.66 -40.18
C SER A 10 2.53 4.71 -39.06
N LYS A 11 3.61 3.96 -39.31
CA LYS A 11 4.40 3.23 -38.30
C LYS A 11 4.94 4.22 -37.26
N ALA A 12 4.81 3.90 -35.99
CA ALA A 12 5.64 4.47 -34.92
C ALA A 12 6.46 3.33 -34.30
N ALA A 13 7.75 3.30 -34.63
CA ALA A 13 8.78 2.60 -33.88
C ALA A 13 9.33 3.55 -32.82
N GLY A 14 9.56 3.05 -31.60
CA GLY A 14 10.34 3.75 -30.57
C GLY A 14 9.58 4.09 -29.29
N ALA A 15 9.38 3.10 -28.41
CA ALA A 15 9.27 3.32 -26.97
C ALA A 15 9.66 2.03 -26.24
N ALA A 16 10.96 1.83 -26.05
CA ALA A 16 11.48 0.88 -25.10
C ALA A 16 11.10 1.32 -23.67
N SER A 17 10.68 0.35 -22.85
CA SER A 17 10.68 0.38 -21.39
C SER A 17 9.88 1.49 -20.69
N ARG A 18 8.54 1.38 -20.72
CA ARG A 18 7.68 1.98 -19.69
C ARG A 18 7.00 0.86 -18.92
N ARG A 19 7.41 0.67 -17.66
CA ARG A 19 6.83 -0.32 -16.74
C ARG A 19 5.32 -0.07 -16.61
N GLN A 20 4.51 -0.95 -17.18
CA GLN A 20 3.06 -0.95 -17.01
C GLN A 20 2.73 -1.78 -15.77
N TYR A 21 2.14 -1.13 -14.76
CA TYR A 21 1.52 -1.82 -13.63
C TYR A 21 0.06 -2.14 -13.99
N PRO A 22 -0.48 -3.29 -13.53
CA PRO A 22 -1.88 -3.63 -13.77
C PRO A 22 -2.82 -2.61 -13.10
N SER A 23 -3.82 -2.17 -13.85
CA SER A 23 -4.83 -1.20 -13.41
C SER A 23 -5.74 -1.82 -12.34
N THR A 24 -5.76 -1.23 -11.15
CA THR A 24 -6.75 -1.56 -10.12
C THR A 24 -8.12 -1.01 -10.53
N SER A 25 -9.14 -1.87 -10.53
CA SER A 25 -10.54 -1.51 -10.78
C SER A 25 -10.97 -0.34 -9.89
N SER A 26 -11.30 0.80 -10.50
CA SER A 26 -11.89 1.95 -9.80
C SER A 26 -13.30 1.61 -9.34
N ILE A 27 -13.55 1.68 -8.03
CA ILE A 27 -14.88 1.67 -7.43
C ILE A 27 -15.64 2.90 -7.94
N LEU A 28 -16.69 2.69 -8.73
CA LEU A 28 -17.57 3.75 -9.20
C LEU A 28 -18.65 4.03 -8.15
N ASN A 29 -18.66 5.27 -7.68
CA ASN A 29 -19.73 5.86 -6.87
C ASN A 29 -20.98 6.01 -7.75
N SER A 30 -22.10 5.44 -7.33
CA SER A 30 -23.37 5.42 -8.08
C SER A 30 -24.09 6.78 -8.02
N THR A 31 -24.51 7.29 -9.18
CA THR A 31 -25.62 8.24 -9.34
C THR A 31 -26.57 7.68 -10.40
N PRO A 32 -27.91 7.73 -10.20
CA PRO A 32 -28.85 7.06 -11.09
C PRO A 32 -29.26 7.97 -12.26
N SER A 33 -29.26 7.43 -13.47
CA SER A 33 -29.96 8.05 -14.61
C SER A 33 -30.58 6.99 -15.51
N THR A 34 -31.89 7.14 -15.65
CA THR A 34 -32.88 6.38 -16.40
C THR A 34 -32.62 6.41 -17.91
N THR A 35 -32.73 5.27 -18.60
CA THR A 35 -33.35 5.14 -19.95
C THR A 35 -33.49 3.66 -20.33
N GLN A 36 -34.53 3.36 -21.11
CA GLN A 36 -35.13 2.05 -21.35
C GLN A 36 -34.67 1.39 -22.67
N SER A 37 -34.54 0.04 -22.64
CA SER A 37 -34.87 -0.99 -23.67
C SER A 37 -34.05 -1.09 -24.99
N PRO A 38 -34.04 -2.25 -25.73
CA PRO A 38 -34.87 -3.45 -25.60
C PRO A 38 -34.15 -4.83 -25.57
N SER A 39 -34.98 -5.84 -25.30
CA SER A 39 -34.77 -7.26 -24.95
C SER A 39 -34.37 -8.19 -26.10
N GLN A 40 -33.61 -9.26 -25.81
CA GLN A 40 -33.68 -10.59 -26.46
C GLN A 40 -32.82 -11.65 -25.70
N PRO A 41 -33.00 -12.98 -25.93
CA PRO A 41 -33.68 -13.87 -24.98
C PRO A 41 -32.78 -14.68 -24.02
N VAL A 42 -33.42 -15.11 -22.94
CA VAL A 42 -32.93 -15.95 -21.84
C VAL A 42 -32.62 -17.37 -22.34
N VAL A 43 -31.39 -17.83 -22.12
CA VAL A 43 -31.07 -19.26 -22.08
C VAL A 43 -30.88 -19.65 -20.62
N LEU A 44 -31.71 -20.58 -20.15
CA LEU A 44 -31.69 -21.15 -18.81
C LEU A 44 -30.36 -21.87 -18.58
N GLN A 45 -29.45 -21.26 -17.83
CA GLN A 45 -28.33 -21.97 -17.22
C GLN A 45 -28.54 -22.08 -15.72
N THR A 46 -28.53 -23.34 -15.30
CA THR A 46 -28.72 -23.87 -13.96
C THR A 46 -27.87 -23.15 -12.92
N ALA A 47 -28.49 -22.90 -11.76
CA ALA A 47 -27.86 -22.29 -10.60
C ALA A 47 -26.58 -23.03 -10.19
N VAL A 48 -25.42 -22.42 -10.43
CA VAL A 48 -24.18 -22.85 -9.80
C VAL A 48 -24.16 -22.27 -8.39
N LYS A 49 -24.46 -23.15 -7.43
CA LYS A 49 -24.23 -22.94 -5.99
C LYS A 49 -22.81 -22.36 -5.79
N PRO A 50 -22.62 -21.31 -4.96
CA PRO A 50 -21.30 -20.75 -4.72
C PRO A 50 -20.37 -21.85 -4.17
N ALA A 51 -19.28 -22.09 -4.89
CA ALA A 51 -18.24 -23.01 -4.47
C ALA A 51 -17.70 -22.56 -3.11
N THR A 52 -17.83 -23.44 -2.13
CA THR A 52 -17.22 -23.29 -0.81
C THR A 52 -15.71 -23.11 -0.97
N ALA A 53 -15.13 -22.21 -0.17
CA ALA A 53 -13.69 -21.98 -0.09
C ALA A 53 -12.91 -23.29 -0.15
N ALA A 54 -11.86 -23.34 -0.99
CA ALA A 54 -11.00 -24.50 -1.15
C ALA A 54 -10.51 -24.96 0.24
N GLN A 55 -11.00 -26.11 0.68
CA GLN A 55 -10.52 -26.78 1.90
C GLN A 55 -9.05 -27.14 1.64
N VAL A 56 -8.14 -26.45 2.33
CA VAL A 56 -6.67 -26.65 2.19
C VAL A 56 -6.25 -28.03 2.73
N HIS A 57 -7.11 -28.70 3.48
CA HIS A 57 -6.87 -30.03 4.02
C HIS A 57 -8.06 -30.95 3.68
N PRO A 58 -7.89 -31.95 2.79
CA PRO A 58 -8.92 -32.94 2.55
C PRO A 58 -9.19 -33.73 3.84
N ASN A 59 -10.47 -33.91 4.18
CA ASN A 59 -10.85 -34.72 5.33
C ASN A 59 -10.51 -36.20 5.03
N PRO A 60 -9.71 -36.89 5.87
CA PRO A 60 -9.30 -38.27 5.62
C PRO A 60 -10.48 -39.27 5.57
N VAL A 61 -11.64 -38.89 6.11
CA VAL A 61 -12.87 -39.70 6.04
C VAL A 61 -13.53 -39.60 4.67
N SER A 62 -13.47 -38.45 4.00
CA SER A 62 -14.06 -38.24 2.68
C SER A 62 -13.10 -38.55 1.53
N HIS A 63 -11.79 -38.53 1.80
CA HIS A 63 -10.75 -38.86 0.84
C HIS A 63 -9.73 -39.79 1.50
N PRO A 64 -9.95 -41.11 1.48
CA PRO A 64 -8.99 -42.06 2.03
C PRO A 64 -7.67 -42.00 1.24
N PRO A 65 -6.53 -42.34 1.87
CA PRO A 65 -5.24 -42.42 1.18
C PRO A 65 -5.33 -43.37 -0.03
N SER A 66 -4.93 -42.87 -1.21
CA SER A 66 -4.81 -43.71 -2.40
C SER A 66 -3.50 -44.48 -2.37
N GLU A 67 -3.55 -45.79 -2.58
CA GLU A 67 -2.34 -46.61 -2.78
C GLU A 67 -1.83 -46.57 -4.22
N GLN A 68 -2.65 -46.05 -5.14
CA GLN A 68 -2.30 -45.91 -6.55
C GLN A 68 -1.73 -44.51 -6.83
N LYS A 69 -0.63 -44.49 -7.58
CA LYS A 69 -0.02 -43.25 -8.09
C LYS A 69 -0.84 -42.75 -9.26
N SER A 70 -1.19 -41.47 -9.25
CA SER A 70 -1.82 -40.82 -10.40
C SER A 70 -0.76 -40.46 -11.44
N GLU A 71 -1.17 -40.30 -12.70
CA GLU A 71 -0.25 -39.96 -13.79
C GLU A 71 0.53 -38.66 -13.51
N HIS A 72 -0.07 -37.69 -12.82
CA HIS A 72 0.60 -36.46 -12.42
C HIS A 72 1.76 -36.71 -11.44
N ILE A 73 1.60 -37.65 -10.50
CA ILE A 73 2.66 -38.04 -9.56
C ILE A 73 3.80 -38.73 -10.31
N ASP A 74 3.49 -39.52 -11.33
CA ASP A 74 4.51 -40.19 -12.15
C ASP A 74 5.28 -39.21 -13.05
N LEU A 75 4.65 -38.12 -13.51
CA LEU A 75 5.33 -37.05 -14.23
C LEU A 75 6.30 -36.28 -13.33
N ASP A 76 5.87 -35.89 -12.14
CA ASP A 76 6.71 -35.19 -11.16
C ASP A 76 7.88 -36.07 -10.69
N GLY A 77 7.64 -37.37 -10.51
CA GLY A 77 8.66 -38.34 -10.12
C GLY A 77 9.77 -38.56 -11.17
N ARG A 78 9.51 -38.21 -12.44
CA ARG A 78 10.50 -38.27 -13.52
C ARG A 78 11.29 -36.96 -13.67
N ASP A 79 10.89 -35.87 -13.01
CA ASP A 79 11.59 -34.59 -13.09
C ASP A 79 12.87 -34.60 -12.25
N PRO A 80 14.07 -34.45 -12.87
CA PRO A 80 15.32 -34.38 -12.13
C PRO A 80 15.40 -33.17 -11.19
N HIS A 81 14.73 -32.05 -11.52
CA HIS A 81 14.71 -30.87 -10.64
C HIS A 81 13.89 -31.13 -9.38
N PHE A 82 12.71 -31.74 -9.52
CA PHE A 82 11.89 -32.16 -8.38
C PHE A 82 12.64 -33.12 -7.43
N GLY A 83 13.33 -34.12 -7.99
CA GLY A 83 14.17 -35.04 -7.21
C GLY A 83 15.30 -34.34 -6.45
N SER A 84 15.94 -33.33 -7.05
CA SER A 84 16.99 -32.54 -6.39
C SER A 84 16.44 -31.70 -5.22
N ALA A 85 15.23 -31.15 -5.36
CA ALA A 85 14.55 -30.38 -4.33
C ALA A 85 14.16 -31.28 -3.14
N LEU A 86 13.62 -32.47 -3.39
CA LEU A 86 13.32 -33.44 -2.33
C LEU A 86 14.57 -33.88 -1.57
N ARG A 87 15.69 -34.10 -2.26
CA ARG A 87 16.97 -34.41 -1.61
C ARG A 87 17.47 -33.25 -0.73
N LYS A 88 17.20 -32.00 -1.13
CA LYS A 88 17.55 -30.80 -0.34
C LYS A 88 16.67 -30.62 0.91
N ILE A 89 15.39 -30.96 0.82
CA ILE A 89 14.42 -30.84 1.92
C ILE A 89 14.57 -32.00 2.92
N GLY A 90 14.93 -33.19 2.44
CA GLY A 90 15.10 -34.38 3.27
C GLY A 90 13.78 -35.05 3.64
N VAL A 91 13.86 -36.14 4.41
CA VAL A 91 12.68 -36.90 4.84
C VAL A 91 11.85 -36.06 5.81
N ALA A 92 10.56 -35.89 5.51
CA ALA A 92 9.62 -35.24 6.42
C ALA A 92 9.51 -36.08 7.70
N LYS A 93 9.91 -35.51 8.83
CA LYS A 93 9.69 -36.13 10.14
C LYS A 93 8.23 -35.87 10.53
N PRO A 94 7.37 -36.90 10.64
CA PRO A 94 6.07 -36.68 11.24
C PRO A 94 6.29 -36.15 12.65
N VAL A 95 5.45 -35.19 13.07
CA VAL A 95 5.42 -34.74 14.46
C VAL A 95 5.12 -36.00 15.29
N SER A 96 6.15 -36.53 15.94
CA SER A 96 6.00 -37.65 16.85
C SER A 96 5.04 -37.21 17.94
N GLU A 97 4.11 -38.07 18.35
CA GLU A 97 3.12 -37.83 19.41
C GLU A 97 3.73 -37.64 20.81
N THR A 98 4.99 -37.17 20.89
CA THR A 98 5.54 -36.60 22.10
C THR A 98 4.79 -35.28 22.35
N LYS A 99 4.00 -35.27 23.42
CA LYS A 99 3.28 -34.11 23.98
C LYS A 99 4.04 -32.81 23.67
N PRO A 100 3.35 -31.74 23.22
CA PRO A 100 4.02 -30.45 23.04
C PRO A 100 4.70 -30.09 24.36
N HIS A 101 5.99 -29.78 24.31
CA HIS A 101 6.77 -29.30 25.43
C HIS A 101 5.96 -28.19 26.13
N GLU A 102 5.52 -28.43 27.37
CA GLU A 102 4.90 -27.42 28.25
C GLU A 102 5.84 -26.21 28.45
N ASP A 103 7.14 -26.37 28.17
CA ASP A 103 8.11 -25.27 28.18
C ASP A 103 7.97 -24.28 27.02
N ALA A 104 7.17 -24.58 25.99
CA ALA A 104 6.90 -23.68 24.88
C ALA A 104 5.74 -22.69 25.16
N PHE A 105 4.95 -22.94 26.21
CA PHE A 105 3.83 -22.08 26.60
C PHE A 105 4.08 -21.52 28.01
N PRO A 106 4.41 -20.23 28.15
CA PRO A 106 4.59 -19.65 29.48
C PRO A 106 3.26 -19.66 30.22
N THR A 107 3.16 -20.50 31.26
CA THR A 107 2.09 -20.41 32.26
C THR A 107 2.29 -19.15 33.10
N SER A 108 1.19 -18.52 33.49
CA SER A 108 1.07 -17.19 34.12
C SER A 108 1.78 -17.01 35.48
N SER A 109 2.53 -18.01 35.94
CA SER A 109 3.18 -18.06 37.26
C SER A 109 4.67 -17.73 37.25
N ARG A 110 5.29 -17.49 36.08
CA ARG A 110 6.66 -16.97 35.98
C ARG A 110 6.65 -15.48 35.62
N PRO A 111 7.43 -14.62 36.30
CA PRO A 111 7.63 -13.25 35.84
C PRO A 111 8.19 -13.34 34.42
N MET A 112 7.50 -12.70 33.48
CA MET A 112 7.90 -12.70 32.08
C MET A 112 9.32 -12.12 32.02
N ASN A 113 10.31 -12.98 31.82
CA ASN A 113 11.66 -12.55 31.48
C ASN A 113 11.52 -11.51 30.37
N SER A 114 12.30 -10.43 30.39
CA SER A 114 12.27 -9.36 29.38
C SER A 114 12.79 -9.85 28.02
N GLY A 115 12.23 -10.95 27.52
CA GLY A 115 12.39 -11.45 26.17
C GLY A 115 11.91 -10.37 25.22
N GLN A 116 12.62 -10.26 24.10
CA GLN A 116 12.34 -9.28 23.08
C GLN A 116 10.84 -9.25 22.78
N ASN A 117 10.25 -8.06 22.90
CA ASN A 117 8.84 -7.84 22.62
C ASN A 117 8.55 -8.34 21.19
N ILE A 118 7.80 -9.45 21.09
CA ILE A 118 7.41 -10.06 19.81
C ILE A 118 6.42 -9.14 19.07
N PHE A 119 5.76 -8.25 19.81
CA PHE A 119 4.91 -7.20 19.25
C PHE A 119 5.76 -5.98 18.88
N PRO A 120 5.50 -5.37 17.71
CA PRO A 120 6.19 -4.14 17.33
C PRO A 120 5.93 -3.08 18.40
N SER A 121 6.99 -2.63 19.07
CA SER A 121 6.87 -1.56 20.06
C SER A 121 6.20 -0.33 19.40
N THR A 122 5.32 0.34 20.13
CA THR A 122 4.55 1.49 19.65
C THR A 122 5.43 2.61 19.08
N LYS A 123 6.71 2.67 19.48
CA LYS A 123 7.70 3.65 19.03
C LYS A 123 8.30 3.33 17.65
N ASN A 124 8.29 2.07 17.23
CA ASN A 124 8.92 1.62 15.98
C ASN A 124 7.93 1.20 14.90
N ASN A 125 6.62 1.24 15.18
CA ASN A 125 5.59 0.91 14.20
C ASN A 125 5.27 2.13 13.33
N PRO A 126 5.54 2.11 12.00
CA PRO A 126 5.32 3.26 11.12
C PRO A 126 3.85 3.69 11.04
N ALA A 127 2.91 2.74 11.15
CA ALA A 127 1.48 3.05 11.12
C ALA A 127 1.07 3.87 12.37
N ILE A 128 1.57 3.49 13.54
CA ILE A 128 1.31 4.21 14.79
C ILE A 128 1.99 5.59 14.76
N LEU A 129 3.22 5.67 14.26
CA LEU A 129 3.92 6.95 14.10
C LEU A 129 3.15 7.91 13.19
N LEU A 130 2.59 7.42 12.07
CA LEU A 130 1.78 8.24 11.16
C LEU A 130 0.50 8.74 11.83
N VAL A 131 -0.23 7.87 12.55
CA VAL A 131 -1.44 8.26 13.28
C VAL A 131 -1.12 9.32 14.32
N GLN A 132 -0.08 9.11 15.12
CA GLN A 132 0.37 10.08 16.13
C GLN A 132 0.82 11.40 15.51
N ALA A 133 1.52 11.37 14.38
CA ALA A 133 1.92 12.58 13.66
C ALA A 133 0.68 13.35 13.17
N ARG A 134 -0.32 12.66 12.62
CA ARG A 134 -1.57 13.27 12.17
C ARG A 134 -2.33 13.93 13.32
N GLU A 135 -2.43 13.26 14.47
CA GLU A 135 -3.03 13.84 15.67
C GLU A 135 -2.28 15.08 16.17
N LYS A 136 -0.94 15.03 16.17
CA LYS A 136 -0.11 16.18 16.56
C LYS A 136 -0.35 17.39 15.66
N PHE A 137 -0.31 17.19 14.34
CA PHE A 137 -0.56 18.28 13.39
C PHE A 137 -2.00 18.80 13.46
N GLY A 138 -2.99 17.93 13.68
CA GLY A 138 -4.38 18.33 13.90
C GLY A 138 -4.51 19.26 15.11
N LYS A 139 -3.95 18.87 16.26
CA LYS A 139 -3.97 19.69 17.48
C LYS A 139 -3.25 21.03 17.29
N GLN A 140 -2.09 21.02 16.63
CA GLN A 140 -1.36 22.26 16.32
C GLN A 140 -2.20 23.19 15.42
N PHE A 141 -2.85 22.64 14.40
CA PHE A 141 -3.71 23.40 13.51
C PHE A 141 -4.90 24.02 14.25
N GLU A 142 -5.59 23.26 15.09
CA GLU A 142 -6.71 23.78 15.90
C GLU A 142 -6.26 24.94 16.80
N VAL A 143 -5.14 24.77 17.52
CA VAL A 143 -4.58 25.82 18.38
C VAL A 143 -4.22 27.08 17.57
N GLU A 144 -3.64 26.92 16.38
CA GLU A 144 -3.29 28.04 15.50
C GLU A 144 -4.52 28.76 14.92
N VAL A 145 -5.57 28.01 14.60
CA VAL A 145 -6.85 28.57 14.13
C VAL A 145 -7.53 29.33 15.25
N ASP A 146 -7.60 28.79 16.47
CA ASP A 146 -8.21 29.42 17.63
C ASP A 146 -7.45 30.64 18.14
N SER A 147 -6.12 30.64 17.94
CA SER A 147 -5.27 31.77 18.30
C SER A 147 -5.27 32.86 17.23
N ARG A 148 -5.78 32.58 16.02
CA ARG A 148 -5.80 33.53 14.92
C ARG A 148 -6.65 34.75 15.30
N GLY A 149 -6.04 35.94 15.23
CA GLY A 149 -6.68 37.21 15.58
C GLY A 149 -6.46 37.64 17.03
N ARG A 150 -5.83 36.81 17.87
CA ARG A 150 -5.35 37.26 19.19
C ARG A 150 -4.12 38.15 19.05
N ALA A 151 -4.01 39.18 19.88
CA ALA A 151 -2.89 40.13 19.86
C ALA A 151 -1.51 39.48 20.08
N GLY A 152 -1.45 38.32 20.75
CA GLY A 152 -0.22 37.56 21.00
C GLY A 152 0.09 36.46 19.97
N PHE A 153 -0.66 36.35 18.87
CA PHE A 153 -0.45 35.30 17.88
C PHE A 153 0.74 35.63 16.98
N ALA A 154 1.84 34.88 17.13
CA ALA A 154 3.07 35.10 16.37
C ALA A 154 2.98 34.73 14.88
N GLY A 155 1.95 33.98 14.47
CA GLY A 155 1.77 33.46 13.11
C GLY A 155 1.58 31.95 13.08
N ARG A 156 1.17 31.43 11.92
CA ARG A 156 0.97 29.98 11.71
C ARG A 156 2.32 29.27 11.57
N THR A 157 2.39 28.00 11.96
CA THR A 157 3.61 27.18 11.82
C THR A 157 3.50 26.09 10.77
N LEU A 158 2.27 25.70 10.43
CA LEU A 158 2.01 24.67 9.43
C LEU A 158 1.99 25.26 8.03
N LEU A 159 2.63 24.55 7.10
CA LEU A 159 2.77 24.91 5.69
C LEU A 159 2.22 23.81 4.79
N SER A 160 1.51 24.21 3.73
CA SER A 160 1.09 23.32 2.64
C SER A 160 2.24 23.07 1.67
N ALA A 161 2.24 21.91 0.99
CA ALA A 161 3.22 21.60 -0.06
C ALA A 161 3.24 22.66 -1.18
N LYS A 162 2.10 23.29 -1.48
CA LYS A 162 2.02 24.39 -2.46
C LYS A 162 2.73 25.65 -1.95
N GLU A 163 2.52 25.99 -0.69
CA GLU A 163 3.15 27.15 -0.03
C GLU A 163 4.66 26.93 0.09
N ILE A 164 5.11 25.69 0.37
CA ILE A 164 6.54 25.35 0.40
C ILE A 164 7.19 25.61 -0.97
N LYS A 165 6.54 25.18 -2.06
CA LYS A 165 7.04 25.46 -3.42
C LYS A 165 7.10 26.97 -3.69
N GLU A 166 6.06 27.70 -3.30
CA GLU A 166 6.00 29.16 -3.45
C GLU A 166 7.14 29.86 -2.67
N VAL A 167 7.37 29.46 -1.42
CA VAL A 167 8.49 29.94 -0.60
C VAL A 167 9.82 29.73 -1.29
N PHE A 168 10.07 28.55 -1.87
CA PHE A 168 11.31 28.29 -2.59
C PHE A 168 11.45 29.16 -3.84
N THR A 169 10.39 29.30 -4.64
CA THR A 169 10.41 30.20 -5.81
C THR A 169 10.69 31.65 -5.41
N LEU A 170 10.03 32.17 -4.35
CA LEU A 170 10.24 33.53 -3.87
C LEU A 170 11.65 33.78 -3.32
N ARG A 171 12.29 32.73 -2.79
CA ARG A 171 13.65 32.79 -2.23
C ARG A 171 14.73 32.67 -3.30
N ASP A 172 14.52 31.80 -4.30
CA ASP A 172 15.49 31.53 -5.36
C ASP A 172 15.51 32.66 -6.41
N ASP A 173 14.35 33.26 -6.71
CA ASP A 173 14.26 34.41 -7.61
C ASP A 173 14.86 35.70 -7.00
N GLY A 174 15.34 35.65 -5.74
CA GLY A 174 15.90 36.79 -5.02
C GLY A 174 14.87 37.90 -4.74
N ALA A 175 13.59 37.62 -4.95
CA ALA A 175 12.55 38.63 -4.99
C ALA A 175 12.19 39.20 -3.60
N LYS A 176 12.37 38.40 -2.53
CA LYS A 176 11.93 38.78 -1.18
C LYS A 176 12.88 38.27 -0.10
N LEU A 177 13.08 39.07 0.94
CA LEU A 177 13.78 38.64 2.15
C LEU A 177 12.94 37.58 2.88
N PRO A 178 13.54 36.60 3.58
CA PRO A 178 12.80 35.54 4.26
C PRO A 178 11.75 36.08 5.23
N GLN A 179 12.07 37.15 5.95
CA GLN A 179 11.14 37.82 6.88
C GLN A 179 9.92 38.43 6.18
N GLN A 180 10.08 38.90 4.93
CA GLN A 180 8.97 39.45 4.14
C GLN A 180 8.04 38.34 3.65
N VAL A 181 8.62 37.21 3.19
CA VAL A 181 7.86 36.02 2.80
C VAL A 181 7.08 35.46 3.99
N GLU A 182 7.69 35.41 5.18
CA GLU A 182 7.00 35.00 6.41
C GLU A 182 5.81 35.91 6.73
N LYS A 183 5.98 37.22 6.61
CA LYS A 183 4.91 38.19 6.85
C LYS A 183 3.75 38.06 5.86
N GLU A 184 4.07 37.88 4.57
CA GLU A 184 3.09 37.72 3.50
C GLU A 184 2.26 36.44 3.68
N LEU A 185 2.92 35.33 4.02
CA LEU A 185 2.27 34.04 4.29
C LEU A 185 1.67 33.95 5.71
N ARG A 186 1.84 34.98 6.55
CA ARG A 186 1.41 35.02 7.96
C ARG A 186 2.00 33.89 8.80
N LEU A 187 3.25 33.57 8.53
CA LEU A 187 4.03 32.56 9.23
C LEU A 187 4.66 33.17 10.49
N LYS A 188 4.91 32.32 11.48
CA LYS A 188 5.76 32.69 12.62
C LYS A 188 7.16 33.04 12.10
N PRO A 189 7.79 34.10 12.63
CA PRO A 189 9.15 34.46 12.24
C PRO A 189 10.15 33.33 12.53
N GLY A 190 11.04 33.06 11.58
CA GLY A 190 12.11 32.05 11.68
C GLY A 190 11.72 30.63 11.22
N ILE A 191 10.50 30.40 10.73
CA ILE A 191 10.10 29.09 10.18
C ILE A 191 10.87 28.81 8.89
N LEU A 192 11.08 29.82 8.05
CA LEU A 192 11.74 29.61 6.76
C LEU A 192 13.23 29.25 6.91
N GLU A 193 13.83 29.66 8.02
CA GLU A 193 15.19 29.25 8.40
C GLU A 193 15.25 27.76 8.77
N GLN A 194 14.19 27.22 9.37
CA GLN A 194 14.11 25.80 9.75
C GLN A 194 13.86 24.86 8.56
N LEU A 195 13.20 25.34 7.51
CA LEU A 195 12.74 24.48 6.42
C LEU A 195 13.88 24.01 5.52
N ALA A 196 14.82 24.91 5.17
CA ALA A 196 16.06 24.59 4.47
C ALA A 196 16.98 25.83 4.41
N PRO A 197 18.31 25.65 4.35
CA PRO A 197 19.22 26.73 3.99
C PRO A 197 19.01 27.18 2.54
N GLN A 198 19.37 28.42 2.23
CA GLN A 198 19.21 29.00 0.89
C GLN A 198 20.04 28.21 -0.13
N GLY A 199 19.45 27.90 -1.30
CA GLY A 199 20.16 27.25 -2.41
C GLY A 199 20.20 25.72 -2.41
N VAL A 200 19.46 25.03 -1.53
CA VAL A 200 19.38 23.54 -1.53
C VAL A 200 18.49 22.99 -2.66
N VAL A 201 17.64 23.80 -3.27
CA VAL A 201 16.79 23.38 -4.39
C VAL A 201 17.51 23.70 -5.70
N ALA A 202 18.35 22.78 -6.17
CA ALA A 202 18.76 22.78 -7.55
C ALA A 202 17.55 22.32 -8.39
N ASN A 203 17.02 23.22 -9.23
CA ASN A 203 16.00 22.87 -10.22
C ASN A 203 16.52 21.70 -11.08
N ALA A 204 15.85 20.55 -11.01
CA ALA A 204 16.05 19.40 -11.88
C ALA A 204 14.96 19.36 -12.95
#